data_AF-A0A3M2T8H3-F1
#
_entry.id   AF-A0A3M2T8H3-F1
#
_cell.length_a   1.000
_cell.length_b   1.000
_cell.length_c   1.000
_cell.angle_alpha   90.00
_cell.angle_beta   90.00
_cell.angle_gamma   90.00
#
_symmetry.space_group_name_H-M   'P 1'
#
loop_
_entity.id
_entity.type
_entity.pdbx_description
1 polymer ?
#
loop_
_entity_poly.entity_id
_entity_poly.type
_entity_poly.pdbx_seq_one_letter_code
_entity_poly.pdbx_strand_id
1 'polypeptide(L)'
;MPKSSKGRKPLGEPASPAQPQQERIQAGVFEEFSVPSTAGETLLNGAKQALTDAIPSVEIHSMSQAQKVVTNDKGLSILERLDEHQVRLDKLGSELHDTRSELHDTRSELHDTQSELGLVKRMVYDSREREYVTFLRNFCDGFGVPRQSSAKKTPLQLQVSRRVNALNSGRAHAGNADADANMFIARRPFYSDVAFRHLYTLSPYEIKAIVSLGYHSIIRVLDSAGTVHYRGRHMEPGEQTLFDEMIDYVRQGRFVEAEKTAKAAVDDGKFSSGFMQDEEED
;
A
#
# COMPACT_ATOMS: atom_id res chain seq x y z
N MET A 1 35.50 32.53 -58.03
CA MET A 1 36.25 31.29 -57.75
C MET A 1 35.39 30.37 -56.89
N PRO A 2 35.11 29.14 -57.33
CA PRO A 2 34.30 28.18 -56.58
C PRO A 2 35.19 27.40 -55.61
N LYS A 3 34.73 27.19 -54.36
CA LYS A 3 35.39 26.26 -53.43
C LYS A 3 34.40 25.22 -52.93
N SER A 4 34.45 24.07 -53.60
CA SER A 4 34.61 22.74 -53.01
C SER A 4 33.59 22.33 -51.93
N SER A 5 32.51 21.68 -52.38
CA SER A 5 31.70 20.74 -51.59
C SER A 5 32.52 19.51 -51.19
N LYS A 6 32.87 19.38 -49.90
CA LYS A 6 33.41 18.13 -49.34
C LYS A 6 32.26 17.26 -48.88
N GLY A 7 32.13 16.09 -49.51
CA GLY A 7 31.16 15.06 -49.19
C GLY A 7 31.33 14.54 -47.76
N ARG A 8 30.20 14.46 -47.05
CA ARG A 8 30.09 13.71 -45.80
C ARG A 8 29.77 12.25 -46.14
N LYS A 9 30.60 11.34 -45.64
CA LYS A 9 30.33 9.90 -45.57
C LYS A 9 29.09 9.66 -44.68
N PRO A 10 28.21 8.70 -45.00
CA PRO A 10 27.17 8.26 -44.08
C PRO A 10 27.84 7.54 -42.90
N LEU A 11 27.62 8.06 -41.69
CA LEU A 11 27.95 7.34 -40.46
C LEU A 11 26.98 6.16 -40.34
N GLY A 12 27.55 4.98 -40.11
CA GLY A 12 26.83 3.72 -39.97
C GLY A 12 25.77 3.76 -38.87
N GLU A 13 24.72 3.00 -39.10
CA GLU A 13 23.64 2.73 -38.16
C GLU A 13 24.22 2.26 -36.80
N PRO A 14 23.83 2.89 -35.68
CA PRO A 14 24.13 2.34 -34.38
C PRO A 14 23.33 1.05 -34.18
N ALA A 15 24.05 -0.01 -33.84
CA ALA A 15 23.52 -1.32 -33.50
C ALA A 15 22.36 -1.20 -32.49
N SER A 16 21.28 -1.91 -32.81
CA SER A 16 20.09 -2.05 -31.97
C SER A 16 20.48 -2.41 -30.53
N PRO A 17 20.01 -1.68 -29.51
CA PRO A 17 20.30 -2.04 -28.13
C PRO A 17 19.66 -3.39 -27.83
N ALA A 18 20.48 -4.33 -27.38
CA ALA A 18 20.06 -5.62 -26.88
C ALA A 18 18.95 -5.42 -25.85
N GLN A 19 17.80 -6.03 -26.11
CA GLN A 19 16.69 -6.06 -25.16
C GLN A 19 17.21 -6.66 -23.85
N PRO A 20 16.89 -6.07 -22.68
CA PRO A 20 17.19 -6.71 -21.42
C PRO A 20 16.44 -8.04 -21.38
N GLN A 21 17.20 -9.12 -21.20
CA GLN A 21 16.66 -10.42 -20.85
C GLN A 21 15.85 -10.25 -19.58
N GLN A 22 14.53 -10.08 -19.73
CA GLN A 22 13.59 -10.26 -18.65
C GLN A 22 13.79 -11.69 -18.17
N GLU A 23 14.39 -11.80 -16.98
CA GLU A 23 14.39 -13.01 -16.19
C GLU A 23 12.96 -13.52 -16.13
N ARG A 24 12.74 -14.56 -16.93
CA ARG A 24 11.58 -15.42 -16.93
C ARG A 24 11.68 -16.22 -15.63
N ILE A 25 11.43 -15.57 -14.50
CA ILE A 25 11.12 -16.26 -13.25
C ILE A 25 9.83 -16.98 -13.55
N GLN A 26 9.98 -18.28 -13.80
CA GLN A 26 8.89 -19.21 -13.92
C GLN A 26 7.98 -18.98 -12.72
N ALA A 27 6.75 -18.54 -13.00
CA ALA A 27 5.62 -18.87 -12.15
C ALA A 27 5.57 -20.41 -12.13
N GLY A 28 6.35 -20.99 -11.21
CA GLY A 28 6.15 -22.34 -10.76
C GLY A 28 4.75 -22.36 -10.23
N VAL A 29 3.86 -22.92 -11.05
CA VAL A 29 2.56 -23.42 -10.67
C VAL A 29 2.82 -24.31 -9.46
N PHE A 30 2.71 -23.74 -8.26
CA PHE A 30 2.40 -24.53 -7.08
C PHE A 30 0.96 -24.97 -7.32
N GLU A 31 0.82 -26.07 -8.05
CA GLU A 31 -0.34 -26.92 -7.90
C GLU A 31 -0.49 -27.13 -6.41
N GLU A 32 -1.53 -26.49 -5.89
CA GLU A 32 -2.09 -26.71 -4.59
C GLU A 32 -2.30 -28.22 -4.49
N PHE A 33 -1.37 -28.93 -3.84
CA PHE A 33 -1.63 -30.24 -3.28
C PHE A 33 -2.62 -30.03 -2.13
N SER A 34 -3.84 -29.60 -2.46
CA SER A 34 -5.05 -29.99 -1.77
C SER A 34 -5.13 -31.50 -1.95
N VAL A 35 -4.39 -32.24 -1.12
CA VAL A 35 -4.68 -33.65 -0.90
C VAL A 35 -6.09 -33.63 -0.33
N PRO A 36 -7.10 -34.11 -1.07
CA PRO A 36 -8.46 -34.06 -0.59
C PRO A 36 -8.50 -34.96 0.66
N SER A 37 -8.76 -34.34 1.82
CA SER A 37 -8.91 -35.00 3.13
C SER A 37 -9.87 -36.19 3.09
N THR A 38 -10.74 -36.24 2.08
CA THR A 38 -11.68 -37.31 1.81
C THR A 38 -11.02 -38.64 1.41
N ALA A 39 -9.79 -38.67 0.87
CA ALA A 39 -9.14 -39.94 0.51
C ALA A 39 -8.75 -40.77 1.74
N GLY A 40 -8.33 -40.11 2.83
CA GLY A 40 -8.04 -40.76 4.10
C GLY A 40 -9.32 -41.24 4.81
N GLU A 41 -10.36 -40.40 4.83
CA GLU A 41 -11.64 -40.73 5.45
C GLU A 41 -12.38 -41.86 4.72
N THR A 42 -12.30 -41.92 3.39
CA THR A 42 -12.91 -43.01 2.61
C THR A 42 -12.21 -44.34 2.83
N LEU A 43 -10.88 -44.37 2.96
CA LEU A 43 -10.13 -45.58 3.33
C LEU A 43 -10.44 -46.02 4.77
N LEU A 44 -10.54 -45.09 5.71
CA LEU A 44 -10.87 -45.40 7.10
C LEU A 44 -12.31 -45.94 7.25
N ASN A 45 -13.27 -45.33 6.55
CA ASN A 45 -14.66 -45.78 6.56
C ASN A 45 -14.84 -47.11 5.80
N GLY A 46 -14.10 -47.31 4.70
CA GLY A 46 -14.03 -48.58 4.00
C GLY A 46 -13.45 -49.70 4.88
N ALA A 47 -12.39 -49.42 5.64
CA ALA A 47 -11.83 -50.37 6.59
C ALA A 47 -12.79 -50.70 7.74
N LYS A 48 -13.50 -49.70 8.30
CA LYS A 48 -14.53 -49.92 9.33
C LYS A 48 -15.68 -50.79 8.81
N GLN A 49 -16.17 -50.51 7.60
CA GLN A 49 -17.25 -51.27 6.98
C GLN A 49 -16.80 -52.71 6.69
N ALA A 50 -15.59 -52.89 6.13
CA ALA A 50 -15.02 -54.22 5.91
C ALA A 50 -14.82 -55.00 7.21
N LEU A 51 -14.46 -54.34 8.31
CA LEU A 51 -14.35 -54.99 9.63
C LEU A 51 -15.72 -55.40 10.18
N THR A 52 -16.75 -54.59 9.93
CA THR A 52 -18.13 -54.87 10.36
C THR A 52 -18.75 -56.00 9.55
N ASP A 53 -18.51 -56.02 8.23
CA ASP A 53 -18.99 -57.03 7.30
C ASP A 53 -18.22 -58.37 7.45
N ALA A 54 -16.96 -58.32 7.91
CA ALA A 54 -16.15 -59.47 8.29
C ALA A 54 -16.54 -60.08 9.64
N ILE A 55 -17.63 -59.63 10.27
CA ILE A 55 -18.29 -60.31 11.38
C ILE A 55 -19.52 -61.10 10.87
N PRO A 56 -19.39 -62.09 9.97
CA PRO A 56 -20.42 -63.10 9.87
C PRO A 56 -20.26 -64.01 11.09
N SER A 57 -21.22 -63.88 12.01
CA SER A 57 -21.66 -64.95 12.91
C SER A 57 -20.58 -65.94 13.33
N VAL A 58 -19.55 -65.44 14.03
CA VAL A 58 -18.84 -66.31 14.96
C VAL A 58 -19.88 -66.65 16.01
N GLU A 59 -20.55 -67.79 15.83
CA GLU A 59 -21.27 -68.45 16.90
C GLU A 59 -20.33 -68.46 18.10
N ILE A 60 -20.74 -67.75 19.14
CA ILE A 60 -20.05 -67.61 20.42
C ILE A 60 -20.17 -68.96 21.15
N HIS A 61 -19.65 -70.02 20.55
CA HIS A 61 -19.23 -71.20 21.28
C HIS A 61 -17.92 -70.83 21.96
N SER A 62 -18.06 -70.20 23.12
CA SER A 62 -17.02 -69.89 24.12
C SER A 62 -16.75 -68.40 24.38
N MET A 63 -17.77 -67.65 24.83
CA MET A 63 -17.53 -66.45 25.64
C MET A 63 -16.68 -66.76 26.89
N SER A 64 -16.68 -68.02 27.33
CA SER A 64 -15.84 -68.55 28.42
C SER A 64 -14.33 -68.53 28.12
N GLN A 65 -13.88 -68.79 26.88
CA GLN A 65 -12.44 -68.75 26.53
C GLN A 65 -11.93 -67.35 26.22
N ALA A 66 -12.75 -66.48 25.63
CA ALA A 66 -12.40 -65.07 25.46
C ALA A 66 -12.23 -64.36 26.82
N GLN A 67 -13.10 -64.65 27.80
CA GLN A 67 -12.94 -64.18 29.18
C GLN A 67 -11.67 -64.75 29.84
N LYS A 68 -11.30 -66.01 29.55
CA LYS A 68 -10.11 -66.66 30.14
C LYS A 68 -8.78 -66.10 29.62
N VAL A 69 -8.74 -65.56 28.41
CA VAL A 69 -7.57 -64.89 27.83
C VAL A 69 -7.39 -63.48 28.41
N VAL A 70 -8.49 -62.78 28.70
CA VAL A 70 -8.49 -61.45 29.35
C VAL A 70 -8.09 -61.54 30.83
N THR A 71 -8.28 -62.68 31.50
CA THR A 71 -7.83 -62.91 32.89
C THR A 71 -6.38 -63.38 33.03
N ASN A 72 -5.63 -63.51 31.93
CA ASN A 72 -4.22 -63.90 31.98
C ASN A 72 -3.38 -62.61 32.00
N ASP A 73 -2.40 -62.48 32.91
CA ASP A 73 -1.61 -61.25 33.13
C ASP A 73 -0.99 -60.66 31.83
N LYS A 74 -0.75 -61.51 30.84
CA LYS A 74 -0.27 -61.13 29.50
C LYS A 74 -1.30 -60.35 28.68
N GLY A 75 -2.58 -60.64 28.80
CA GLY A 75 -3.67 -59.93 28.10
C GLY A 75 -3.86 -58.52 28.65
N LEU A 76 -3.84 -58.38 29.98
CA LEU A 76 -3.92 -57.08 30.67
C LEU A 76 -2.73 -56.18 30.29
N SER A 77 -1.50 -56.70 30.31
CA SER A 77 -0.31 -55.93 29.91
C SER A 77 -0.28 -55.52 28.43
N ILE A 78 -0.94 -56.26 27.53
CA ILE A 78 -1.09 -55.83 26.13
C ILE A 78 -2.09 -54.68 26.02
N LEU A 79 -3.20 -54.72 26.77
CA LEU A 79 -4.20 -53.66 26.77
C LEU A 79 -3.65 -52.36 27.36
N GLU A 80 -2.90 -52.43 28.47
CA GLU A 80 -2.21 -51.26 29.04
C GLU A 80 -1.24 -50.63 28.04
N ARG A 81 -0.45 -51.45 27.33
CA ARG A 81 0.45 -50.95 26.28
C ARG A 81 -0.29 -50.30 25.13
N LEU A 82 -1.43 -50.83 24.72
CA LEU A 82 -2.25 -50.23 23.65
C LEU A 82 -2.81 -48.87 24.09
N ASP A 83 -3.27 -48.75 25.34
CA ASP A 83 -3.75 -47.48 25.90
C ASP A 83 -2.63 -46.45 25.99
N GLU A 84 -1.44 -46.84 26.47
CA GLU A 84 -0.25 -45.97 26.47
C GLU A 84 0.12 -45.50 25.06
N HIS A 85 0.04 -46.40 24.07
CA HIS A 85 0.30 -46.05 22.68
C HIS A 85 -0.76 -45.09 22.12
N GLN A 86 -2.04 -45.26 22.48
CA GLN A 86 -3.11 -44.36 22.08
C GLN A 86 -2.90 -42.96 22.66
N VAL A 87 -2.62 -42.86 23.96
CA VAL A 87 -2.34 -41.58 24.63
C VAL A 87 -1.14 -40.88 23.99
N ARG A 88 -0.08 -41.63 23.61
CA ARG A 88 1.07 -41.07 22.89
C ARG A 88 0.71 -40.57 21.50
N LEU A 89 -0.13 -41.30 20.75
CA LEU A 89 -0.60 -40.87 19.44
C LEU A 89 -1.46 -39.60 19.54
N ASP A 90 -2.36 -39.52 20.51
CA ASP A 90 -3.19 -38.35 20.74
C ASP A 90 -2.34 -37.12 21.10
N LYS A 91 -1.33 -37.31 21.97
CA LYS A 91 -0.38 -36.26 22.31
C LYS A 91 0.42 -35.78 21.08
N LEU A 92 0.96 -36.70 20.29
CA LEU A 92 1.66 -36.36 19.05
C LEU A 92 0.75 -35.66 18.04
N GLY A 93 -0.53 -36.05 17.99
CA GLY A 93 -1.55 -35.39 17.16
C GLY A 93 -1.79 -33.95 17.58
N SER A 94 -1.88 -33.69 18.88
CA SER A 94 -1.99 -32.32 19.43
C SER A 94 -0.74 -31.48 19.11
N GLU A 95 0.46 -32.01 19.37
CA GLU A 95 1.72 -31.31 19.08
C GLU A 95 1.86 -30.99 17.57
N LEU A 96 1.44 -31.91 16.70
CA LEU A 96 1.41 -31.67 15.25
C LEU A 96 0.40 -30.57 14.86
N HIS A 97 -0.74 -30.51 15.55
CA HIS A 97 -1.73 -29.47 15.31
C HIS A 97 -1.20 -28.09 15.71
N ASP A 98 -0.58 -28.00 16.89
CA ASP A 98 -0.01 -26.77 17.42
C ASP A 98 1.11 -26.23 16.51
N THR A 99 2.05 -27.09 16.13
CA THR A 99 3.13 -26.72 15.19
C THR A 99 2.61 -26.29 13.82
N ARG A 100 1.51 -26.86 13.34
CA ARG A 100 0.85 -26.42 12.10
C ARG A 100 0.21 -25.05 12.24
N SER A 101 -0.37 -24.74 13.40
CA SER A 101 -0.92 -23.41 13.70
C SER A 101 0.19 -22.36 13.73
N GLU A 102 1.29 -22.62 14.44
CA GLU A 102 2.45 -21.73 14.49
C GLU A 102 3.05 -21.46 13.09
N LEU A 103 3.11 -22.49 12.24
CA LEU A 103 3.56 -22.34 10.85
C LEU A 103 2.61 -21.46 10.02
N HIS A 104 1.31 -21.53 10.28
CA HIS A 104 0.34 -20.67 9.61
C HIS A 104 0.51 -19.21 10.03
N ASP A 105 0.68 -18.94 11.32
CA ASP A 105 0.85 -17.59 11.86
C ASP A 105 2.14 -16.94 11.33
N THR A 106 3.26 -17.66 11.38
CA THR A 106 4.54 -17.19 10.81
C THR A 106 4.46 -16.91 9.30
N ARG A 107 3.65 -17.67 8.55
CA ARG A 107 3.41 -17.41 7.13
C ARG A 107 2.60 -16.13 6.91
N SER A 108 1.62 -15.85 7.78
CA SER A 108 0.85 -14.60 7.73
C SER A 108 1.75 -13.39 8.00
N GLU A 109 2.57 -13.45 9.05
CA GLU A 109 3.53 -12.38 9.38
C GLU A 109 4.54 -12.15 8.24
N LEU A 110 5.00 -13.21 7.58
CA LEU A 110 5.86 -13.10 6.40
C LEU A 110 5.16 -12.37 5.24
N HIS A 111 3.87 -12.62 5.03
CA HIS A 111 3.10 -11.94 3.98
C HIS A 111 2.94 -10.44 4.29
N ASP A 112 2.69 -10.09 5.55
CA ASP A 112 2.55 -8.70 5.98
C ASP A 112 3.87 -7.94 5.83
N THR A 113 4.98 -8.52 6.28
CA THR A 113 6.32 -7.93 6.12
C THR A 113 6.71 -7.77 4.64
N GLN A 114 6.35 -8.70 3.77
CA GLN A 114 6.54 -8.55 2.32
C GLN A 114 5.73 -7.39 1.73
N SER A 115 4.49 -7.20 2.20
CA SER A 115 3.62 -6.11 1.78
C SER A 115 4.18 -4.75 2.21
N GLU A 116 4.66 -4.65 3.45
CA GLU A 116 5.35 -3.47 3.98
C GLU A 116 6.64 -3.16 3.19
N LEU A 117 7.46 -4.18 2.92
CA LEU A 117 8.66 -4.01 2.10
C LEU A 117 8.32 -3.50 0.68
N GLY A 118 7.22 -3.98 0.11
CA GLY A 118 6.69 -3.50 -1.17
C GLY A 118 6.34 -2.01 -1.15
N LEU A 119 5.78 -1.53 -0.03
CA LEU A 119 5.49 -0.09 0.17
C LEU A 119 6.77 0.73 0.26
N VAL A 120 7.73 0.28 1.07
CA VAL A 120 9.02 0.98 1.25
C VAL A 120 9.77 1.07 -0.09
N LYS A 121 9.82 -0.02 -0.87
CA LYS A 121 10.42 0.00 -2.21
C LYS A 121 9.80 1.06 -3.11
N ARG A 122 8.47 1.15 -3.16
CA ARG A 122 7.76 2.19 -3.94
C ARG A 122 8.16 3.60 -3.49
N MET A 123 8.18 3.85 -2.18
CA MET A 123 8.59 5.16 -1.64
C MET A 123 10.02 5.54 -2.00
N VAL A 124 10.95 4.57 -1.98
CA VAL A 124 12.35 4.79 -2.38
C VAL A 124 12.44 5.09 -3.88
N TYR A 125 11.74 4.35 -4.73
CA TYR A 125 11.72 4.62 -6.18
C TYR A 125 11.16 6.01 -6.48
N ASP A 126 10.05 6.39 -5.83
CA ASP A 126 9.46 7.73 -5.98
C ASP A 126 10.44 8.83 -5.55
N SER A 127 11.17 8.61 -4.45
CA SER A 127 12.16 9.58 -3.94
C SER A 127 13.36 9.71 -4.89
N ARG A 128 13.89 8.60 -5.39
CA ARG A 128 15.00 8.60 -6.37
C ARG A 128 14.59 9.24 -7.70
N GLU A 129 13.37 9.00 -8.18
CA GLU A 129 12.89 9.65 -9.40
C GLU A 129 12.83 11.18 -9.20
N ARG A 130 12.35 11.64 -8.04
CA ARG A 130 12.34 13.08 -7.71
C ARG A 130 13.73 13.70 -7.64
N GLU A 131 14.66 13.07 -6.95
CA GLU A 131 16.05 13.54 -6.86
C GLU A 131 16.68 13.64 -8.26
N TYR A 132 16.51 12.60 -9.08
CA TYR A 132 17.03 12.57 -10.44
C TYR A 132 16.41 13.66 -11.34
N VAL A 133 15.09 13.84 -11.26
CA VAL A 133 14.39 14.85 -12.07
C VAL A 133 14.72 16.27 -11.59
N THR A 134 14.94 16.47 -10.29
CA THR A 134 15.45 17.73 -9.71
C THR A 134 16.88 18.01 -10.16
N PHE A 135 17.74 17.00 -10.13
CA PHE A 135 19.08 17.09 -10.69
C PHE A 135 19.03 17.47 -12.17
N LEU A 136 18.20 16.83 -12.99
CA LEU A 136 18.06 17.16 -14.41
C LEU A 136 17.59 18.60 -14.63
N ARG A 137 16.65 19.10 -13.82
CA ARG A 137 16.23 20.51 -13.85
C ARG A 137 17.40 21.43 -13.58
N ASN A 138 18.10 21.22 -12.45
CA ASN A 138 19.23 22.06 -12.03
C ASN A 138 20.40 21.98 -13.05
N PHE A 139 20.66 20.80 -13.59
CA PHE A 139 21.64 20.57 -14.65
C PHE A 139 21.28 21.35 -15.91
N CYS A 140 20.02 21.32 -16.35
CA CYS A 140 19.56 22.09 -17.49
C CYS A 140 19.67 23.61 -17.26
N ASP A 141 19.49 24.07 -16.02
CA ASP A 141 19.63 25.48 -15.64
C ASP A 141 21.11 25.92 -15.62
N GLY A 142 22.02 25.05 -15.17
CA GLY A 142 23.45 25.33 -15.05
C GLY A 142 24.23 25.35 -16.38
N PHE A 143 23.73 24.67 -17.42
CA PHE A 143 24.38 24.63 -18.74
C PHE A 143 24.09 25.85 -19.64
N GLY A 144 23.77 27.00 -19.04
CA GLY A 144 23.89 28.31 -19.71
C GLY A 144 22.73 28.72 -20.60
N VAL A 145 21.51 28.23 -20.36
CA VAL A 145 20.31 28.86 -20.95
C VAL A 145 19.86 29.98 -20.01
N PRO A 146 19.98 31.27 -20.41
CA PRO A 146 19.61 32.37 -19.53
C PRO A 146 18.17 32.24 -19.04
N ARG A 147 17.95 32.43 -17.74
CA ARG A 147 16.62 32.46 -17.08
C ARG A 147 15.65 33.53 -17.64
N GLN A 148 16.06 34.31 -18.63
CA GLN A 148 15.26 35.39 -19.21
C GLN A 148 14.14 34.83 -20.11
N SER A 149 13.01 34.55 -19.48
CA SER A 149 11.58 34.75 -19.83
C SER A 149 11.06 34.81 -21.29
N SER A 150 11.85 34.65 -22.34
CA SER A 150 11.37 34.67 -23.74
C SER A 150 11.99 33.62 -24.67
N ALA A 151 13.06 32.95 -24.28
CA ALA A 151 13.66 31.90 -25.11
C ALA A 151 12.79 30.62 -25.09
N LYS A 152 12.43 30.13 -26.29
CA LYS A 152 11.66 28.88 -26.46
C LYS A 152 12.40 27.72 -25.78
N LYS A 153 11.80 27.13 -24.74
CA LYS A 153 12.30 25.90 -24.09
C LYS A 153 12.49 24.81 -25.14
N THR A 154 13.58 24.05 -25.04
CA THR A 154 13.79 22.87 -25.88
C THR A 154 12.75 21.79 -25.56
N PRO A 155 12.43 20.87 -26.49
CA PRO A 155 11.49 19.77 -26.24
C PRO A 155 11.85 18.94 -25.00
N LEU A 156 13.14 18.69 -24.76
CA LEU A 156 13.63 17.97 -23.58
C LEU A 156 13.38 18.77 -22.29
N GLN A 157 13.65 20.08 -22.28
CA GLN A 157 13.34 20.94 -21.13
C GLN A 157 11.83 21.02 -20.84
N LEU A 158 10.99 21.01 -21.88
CA LEU A 158 9.53 20.92 -21.74
C LEU A 158 9.11 19.58 -21.14
N GLN A 159 9.70 18.47 -21.60
CA GLN A 159 9.41 17.14 -21.06
C GLN A 159 9.85 17.03 -19.60
N VAL A 160 11.07 17.49 -19.26
CA VAL A 160 11.58 17.52 -17.89
C VAL A 160 10.73 18.45 -17.03
N SER A 161 10.41 19.67 -17.47
CA SER A 161 9.50 20.58 -16.75
C SER A 161 8.12 19.95 -16.52
N ARG A 162 7.52 19.29 -17.51
CA ARG A 162 6.24 18.59 -17.34
C ARG A 162 6.34 17.46 -16.33
N ARG A 163 7.45 16.72 -16.32
CA ARG A 163 7.68 15.58 -15.43
C ARG A 163 8.02 16.02 -14.00
N VAL A 164 8.82 17.08 -13.83
CA VAL A 164 9.02 17.82 -12.56
C VAL A 164 7.67 18.29 -12.04
N ASN A 165 6.88 18.98 -12.87
CA ASN A 165 5.56 19.48 -12.48
C ASN A 165 4.60 18.34 -12.13
N ALA A 166 4.63 17.21 -12.86
CA ALA A 166 3.82 16.03 -12.59
C ALA A 166 4.22 15.28 -11.29
N LEU A 167 5.51 15.33 -10.93
CA LEU A 167 6.06 14.75 -9.71
C LEU A 167 5.86 15.66 -8.50
N ASN A 168 5.97 16.98 -8.71
CA ASN A 168 5.65 18.02 -7.74
C ASN A 168 4.14 18.12 -7.52
N SER A 169 3.32 17.84 -8.53
CA SER A 169 1.87 17.65 -8.38
C SER A 169 1.51 16.27 -7.81
N GLY A 170 2.48 15.37 -7.64
CA GLY A 170 2.29 14.04 -7.04
C GLY A 170 2.53 14.02 -5.53
N ARG A 171 2.97 15.14 -4.94
CA ARG A 171 2.95 15.43 -3.49
C ARG A 171 1.99 16.60 -3.30
N ALA A 172 1.34 16.69 -2.15
CA ALA A 172 0.43 17.78 -1.84
C ALA A 172 1.04 19.12 -2.31
N HIS A 173 0.31 19.89 -3.11
CA HIS A 173 0.69 21.02 -3.96
C HIS A 173 1.16 22.26 -3.17
N ALA A 174 1.92 22.06 -2.09
CA ALA A 174 2.30 23.08 -1.13
C ALA A 174 1.09 23.88 -0.65
N GLY A 175 -0.03 23.19 -0.38
CA GLY A 175 -1.27 23.84 0.01
C GLY A 175 -2.11 24.35 -1.16
N ASN A 176 -2.30 23.58 -2.24
CA ASN A 176 -3.39 23.86 -3.19
C ASN A 176 -4.44 22.76 -3.07
N ALA A 177 -5.43 23.02 -2.21
CA ALA A 177 -6.43 22.06 -1.76
C ALA A 177 -7.22 21.44 -2.92
N ASP A 178 -7.61 22.22 -3.95
CA ASP A 178 -8.34 21.69 -5.11
C ASP A 178 -7.46 20.75 -5.95
N ALA A 179 -6.25 21.19 -6.27
CA ALA A 179 -5.33 20.37 -7.06
C ALA A 179 -4.98 19.06 -6.32
N ASP A 180 -4.82 19.13 -4.99
CA ASP A 180 -4.56 17.98 -4.13
C ASP A 180 -5.74 17.03 -4.06
N ALA A 181 -6.97 17.56 -3.93
CA ALA A 181 -8.18 16.76 -3.96
C ALA A 181 -8.33 16.02 -5.30
N ASN A 182 -8.11 16.71 -6.43
CA ASN A 182 -8.17 16.09 -7.76
C ASN A 182 -7.14 14.97 -7.91
N MET A 183 -5.91 15.17 -7.42
CA MET A 183 -4.86 14.17 -7.49
C MET A 183 -5.20 12.94 -6.65
N PHE A 184 -5.67 13.14 -5.42
CA PHE A 184 -6.05 12.04 -4.53
C PHE A 184 -7.20 11.22 -5.11
N ILE A 185 -8.25 11.87 -5.63
CA ILE A 185 -9.38 11.18 -6.27
C ILE A 185 -8.91 10.39 -7.50
N ALA A 186 -8.03 10.97 -8.33
CA ALA A 186 -7.58 10.33 -9.57
C ALA A 186 -6.58 9.19 -9.35
N ARG A 187 -5.73 9.25 -8.32
CA ARG A 187 -4.57 8.35 -8.17
C ARG A 187 -4.60 7.44 -6.94
N ARG A 188 -5.45 7.69 -5.93
CA ARG A 188 -5.47 6.89 -4.70
C ARG A 188 -6.89 6.53 -4.26
N PRO A 189 -7.56 5.60 -4.96
CA PRO A 189 -8.93 5.26 -4.64
C PRO A 189 -9.14 4.49 -3.31
N PHE A 190 -8.10 3.86 -2.71
CA PHE A 190 -8.34 2.93 -1.60
C PHE A 190 -7.47 3.03 -0.34
N TYR A 191 -6.29 3.67 -0.36
CA TYR A 191 -5.46 3.69 0.85
C TYR A 191 -4.79 5.06 1.10
N SER A 192 -5.20 5.63 2.23
CA SER A 192 -4.70 6.83 2.93
C SER A 192 -5.47 8.15 2.76
N ASP A 193 -6.81 8.13 2.82
CA ASP A 193 -7.59 9.35 3.15
C ASP A 193 -7.09 9.99 4.46
N VAL A 194 -6.56 9.17 5.38
CA VAL A 194 -5.93 9.62 6.65
C VAL A 194 -4.88 10.70 6.43
N ALA A 195 -3.97 10.54 5.47
CA ALA A 195 -2.90 11.52 5.24
C ALA A 195 -3.45 12.83 4.65
N PHE A 196 -4.46 12.74 3.77
CA PHE A 196 -5.12 13.91 3.20
C PHE A 196 -5.90 14.69 4.26
N ARG A 197 -6.66 13.97 5.09
CA ARG A 197 -7.37 14.55 6.25
C ARG A 197 -6.40 15.13 7.28
N HIS A 198 -5.19 14.59 7.41
CA HIS A 198 -4.22 15.20 8.31
C HIS A 198 -3.75 16.58 7.83
N LEU A 199 -3.77 16.83 6.52
CA LEU A 199 -3.40 18.12 5.93
C LEU A 199 -4.56 19.11 5.92
N TYR A 200 -5.77 18.66 5.56
CA TYR A 200 -6.89 19.56 5.30
C TYR A 200 -8.07 19.41 6.26
N THR A 201 -8.03 18.42 7.15
CA THR A 201 -9.13 17.97 8.04
C THR A 201 -10.45 17.61 7.34
N LEU A 202 -10.49 17.73 6.01
CA LEU A 202 -11.55 17.34 5.08
C LEU A 202 -11.07 16.22 4.16
N SER A 203 -12.01 15.47 3.62
CA SER A 203 -11.79 14.51 2.54
C SER A 203 -11.64 15.21 1.18
N PRO A 204 -11.03 14.56 0.17
CA PRO A 204 -10.94 15.11 -1.18
C PRO A 204 -12.30 15.49 -1.78
N TYR A 205 -13.34 14.70 -1.49
CA TYR A 205 -14.69 14.94 -2.03
C TYR A 205 -15.36 16.18 -1.42
N GLU A 206 -15.16 16.43 -0.13
CA GLU A 206 -15.65 17.65 0.53
C GLU A 206 -14.99 18.90 -0.08
N ILE A 207 -13.68 18.85 -0.33
CA ILE A 207 -12.97 19.96 -0.99
C ILE A 207 -13.48 20.15 -2.42
N LYS A 208 -13.71 19.09 -3.19
CA LYS A 208 -14.31 19.21 -4.53
C LYS A 208 -15.71 19.83 -4.50
N ALA A 209 -16.52 19.50 -3.49
CA ALA A 209 -17.84 20.10 -3.30
C ALA A 209 -17.71 21.61 -3.06
N ILE A 210 -16.82 22.03 -2.15
CA ILE A 210 -16.54 23.45 -1.88
C ILE A 210 -16.13 24.21 -3.15
N VAL A 211 -15.19 23.65 -3.93
CA VAL A 211 -14.73 24.24 -5.20
C VAL A 211 -15.88 24.37 -6.19
N SER A 212 -16.70 23.33 -6.34
CA SER A 212 -17.83 23.32 -7.29
C SER A 212 -18.91 24.35 -6.95
N LEU A 213 -19.05 24.70 -5.66
CA LEU A 213 -19.99 25.69 -5.17
C LEU A 213 -19.44 27.14 -5.22
N GLY A 214 -18.16 27.32 -5.56
CA GLY A 214 -17.55 28.64 -5.73
C GLY A 214 -17.15 29.34 -4.43
N TYR A 215 -16.96 28.60 -3.33
CA TYR A 215 -16.56 29.16 -2.04
C TYR A 215 -15.04 29.39 -1.96
N HIS A 216 -14.59 30.46 -2.63
CA HIS A 216 -13.17 30.76 -2.80
C HIS A 216 -12.45 31.12 -1.49
N SER A 217 -13.14 31.69 -0.49
CA SER A 217 -12.49 32.06 0.77
C SER A 217 -12.15 30.82 1.59
N ILE A 218 -13.06 29.82 1.63
CA ILE A 218 -12.78 28.52 2.25
C ILE A 218 -11.54 27.88 1.60
N ILE A 219 -11.45 27.88 0.27
CA ILE A 219 -10.29 27.31 -0.44
C ILE A 219 -9.00 28.03 -0.09
N ARG A 220 -9.00 29.37 0.01
CA ARG A 220 -7.80 30.12 0.43
C ARG A 220 -7.34 29.77 1.83
N VAL A 221 -8.27 29.60 2.78
CA VAL A 221 -7.93 29.16 4.14
C VAL A 221 -7.37 27.75 4.14
N LEU A 222 -7.98 26.82 3.39
CA LEU A 222 -7.49 25.45 3.23
C LEU A 222 -6.10 25.42 2.58
N ASP A 223 -5.84 26.27 1.60
CA ASP A 223 -4.54 26.39 0.94
C ASP A 223 -3.45 26.83 1.94
N SER A 224 -3.73 27.87 2.72
CA SER A 224 -2.83 28.36 3.77
C SER A 224 -2.60 27.31 4.86
N ALA A 225 -3.67 26.69 5.39
CA ALA A 225 -3.57 25.64 6.41
C ALA A 225 -2.81 24.41 5.90
N GLY A 226 -3.09 23.98 4.65
CA GLY A 226 -2.37 22.89 4.00
C GLY A 226 -0.88 23.18 3.86
N THR A 227 -0.51 24.43 3.57
CA THR A 227 0.90 24.87 3.53
C THR A 227 1.56 24.75 4.90
N VAL A 228 0.91 25.26 5.96
CA VAL A 228 1.40 25.23 7.35
C VAL A 228 1.61 23.78 7.81
N HIS A 229 0.59 22.94 7.66
CA HIS A 229 0.65 21.52 8.04
C HIS A 229 1.68 20.74 7.22
N TYR A 230 1.77 21.00 5.92
CA TYR A 230 2.77 20.34 5.06
C TYR A 230 4.21 20.68 5.48
N ARG A 231 4.45 21.90 5.95
CA ARG A 231 5.75 22.33 6.50
C ARG A 231 6.00 21.81 7.93
N GLY A 232 5.05 21.08 8.52
CA GLY A 232 5.13 20.62 9.91
C GLY A 232 5.08 21.75 10.94
N ARG A 233 4.56 22.92 10.55
CA ARG A 233 4.33 24.06 11.46
C ARG A 233 2.93 23.95 12.07
N HIS A 234 2.75 24.63 13.18
CA HIS A 234 1.45 24.80 13.81
C HIS A 234 0.87 26.17 13.44
N MET A 235 -0.45 26.25 13.28
CA MET A 235 -1.16 27.53 13.18
C MET A 235 -1.13 28.24 14.54
N GLU A 236 -1.20 29.57 14.54
CA GLU A 236 -1.37 30.32 15.78
C GLU A 236 -2.70 29.94 16.46
N PRO A 237 -2.84 29.98 17.79
CA PRO A 237 -4.05 29.51 18.47
C PRO A 237 -5.35 30.17 17.97
N GLY A 238 -5.29 31.46 17.62
CA GLY A 238 -6.43 32.17 17.04
C GLY A 238 -6.76 31.77 15.61
N GLU A 239 -5.75 31.38 14.81
CA GLU A 239 -5.94 30.85 13.46
C GLU A 239 -6.50 29.43 13.49
N GLN A 240 -5.95 28.59 14.38
CA GLN A 240 -6.43 27.23 14.60
C GLN A 240 -7.90 27.21 15.02
N THR A 241 -8.31 28.11 15.93
CA THR A 241 -9.71 28.21 16.37
C THR A 241 -10.64 28.58 15.21
N LEU A 242 -10.25 29.54 14.36
CA LEU A 242 -11.03 29.93 13.18
C LEU A 242 -11.07 28.83 12.12
N PHE A 243 -9.96 28.14 11.93
CA PHE A 243 -9.86 26.99 11.03
C PHE A 243 -10.81 25.87 11.50
N ASP A 244 -10.74 25.49 12.78
CA ASP A 244 -11.58 24.43 13.33
C ASP A 244 -13.08 24.79 13.27
N GLU A 245 -13.45 26.04 13.59
CA GLU A 245 -14.84 26.52 13.46
C GLU A 245 -15.34 26.44 12.00
N MET A 246 -14.51 26.88 11.04
CA MET A 246 -14.83 26.78 9.61
C MET A 246 -15.03 25.32 9.18
N ILE A 247 -14.14 24.42 9.60
CA ILE A 247 -14.21 22.99 9.28
C ILE A 247 -15.46 22.34 9.85
N ASP A 248 -15.86 22.72 11.07
CA ASP A 248 -17.09 22.24 11.69
C ASP A 248 -18.34 22.70 10.92
N TYR A 249 -18.38 23.95 10.42
CA TYR A 249 -19.45 24.39 9.53
C TYR A 249 -19.49 23.59 8.23
N VAL A 250 -18.34 23.32 7.60
CA VAL A 250 -18.26 22.50 6.38
C VAL A 250 -18.82 21.09 6.63
N ARG A 251 -18.43 20.43 7.72
CA ARG A 251 -18.90 19.08 8.08
C ARG A 251 -20.40 19.04 8.37
N GLN A 252 -20.97 20.13 8.86
CA GLN A 252 -22.41 20.30 9.07
C GLN A 252 -23.17 20.65 7.77
N GLY A 253 -22.49 20.82 6.63
CA GLY A 253 -23.08 21.27 5.37
C GLY A 253 -23.46 22.75 5.35
N ARG A 254 -22.98 23.54 6.32
CA ARG A 254 -23.27 24.97 6.51
C ARG A 254 -22.24 25.83 5.76
N PHE A 255 -22.19 25.67 4.44
CA PHE A 255 -21.14 26.28 3.62
C PHE A 255 -21.18 27.82 3.59
N VAL A 256 -22.35 28.43 3.77
CA VAL A 256 -22.49 29.90 3.76
C VAL A 256 -21.84 30.50 5.01
N GLU A 257 -22.04 29.88 6.17
CA GLU A 257 -21.40 30.28 7.42
C GLU A 257 -19.90 30.00 7.39
N ALA A 258 -19.48 28.85 6.85
CA ALA A 258 -18.07 28.55 6.64
C ALA A 258 -17.39 29.61 5.75
N GLU A 259 -18.01 30.00 4.64
CA GLU A 259 -17.47 31.04 3.74
C GLU A 259 -17.43 32.41 4.43
N LYS A 260 -18.43 32.75 5.25
CA LYS A 260 -18.41 34.00 6.03
C LYS A 260 -17.25 34.02 7.03
N THR A 261 -17.04 32.94 7.77
CA THR A 261 -15.92 32.80 8.71
C THR A 261 -14.57 32.84 7.99
N ALA A 262 -14.43 32.10 6.89
CA ALA A 262 -13.22 32.08 6.08
C ALA A 262 -12.90 33.47 5.51
N LYS A 263 -13.91 34.16 4.98
CA LYS A 263 -13.75 35.51 4.43
C LYS A 263 -13.31 36.51 5.49
N ALA A 264 -13.92 36.51 6.68
CA ALA A 264 -13.50 37.36 7.79
C ALA A 264 -12.03 37.09 8.16
N ALA A 265 -11.62 35.82 8.23
CA ALA A 265 -10.24 35.47 8.56
C ALA A 265 -9.22 35.90 7.47
N VAL A 266 -9.61 35.85 6.19
CA VAL A 266 -8.78 36.33 5.08
C VAL A 266 -8.71 37.86 5.07
N ASP A 267 -9.83 38.56 5.29
CA ASP A 267 -9.90 40.02 5.32
C ASP A 267 -9.10 40.60 6.52
N ASP A 268 -9.06 39.87 7.64
CA ASP A 268 -8.21 40.18 8.81
C ASP A 268 -6.71 39.90 8.58
N GLY A 269 -6.34 39.36 7.42
CA GLY A 269 -4.95 39.08 7.04
C GLY A 269 -4.34 37.81 7.65
N LYS A 270 -5.09 37.08 8.49
CA LYS A 270 -4.61 35.87 9.21
C LYS A 270 -4.20 34.73 8.28
N PHE A 271 -4.85 34.61 7.13
CA PHE A 271 -4.51 33.59 6.12
C PHE A 271 -3.97 34.20 4.83
N SER A 272 -3.39 35.41 4.91
CA SER A 272 -2.79 36.04 3.74
C SER A 272 -1.60 35.22 3.25
N SER A 273 -1.40 35.16 1.93
CA SER A 273 -0.36 34.38 1.25
C SER A 273 1.09 34.82 1.58
N GLY A 274 1.28 35.68 2.57
CA GLY A 274 2.57 36.17 3.04
C GLY A 274 3.47 35.08 3.62
N PHE A 275 2.93 33.91 3.98
CA PHE A 275 3.71 32.74 4.43
C PHE A 275 4.70 32.17 3.37
N MET A 276 4.68 32.70 2.14
CA MET A 276 5.64 32.39 1.07
C MET A 276 6.82 33.37 0.99
N GLN A 277 6.82 34.47 1.74
CA GLN A 277 8.01 35.30 1.90
C GLN A 277 8.84 34.66 3.00
N ASP A 278 9.55 33.60 2.64
CA ASP A 278 10.60 33.05 3.48
C ASP A 278 11.53 34.22 3.84
N GLU A 279 11.71 34.40 5.14
CA GLU A 279 12.76 35.21 5.75
C GLU A 279 14.10 34.74 5.17
N GLU A 280 14.54 35.37 4.08
CA GLU A 280 15.96 35.49 3.74
C GLU A 280 16.58 36.46 4.75
N GLU A 281 16.69 36.06 6.02
CA GLU A 281 17.52 36.72 7.02
C GLU A 281 18.55 35.73 7.57
N ASP A 282 19.80 35.94 7.11
CA ASP A 282 21.13 35.56 7.62
C ASP A 282 21.50 34.10 7.93
#